data_AF-A0A9E1RLY2-F1
#
_entry.id   AF-A0A9E1RLY2-F1
#
_cell.length_a   1.000
_cell.length_b   1.000
_cell.length_c   1.000
_cell.angle_alpha   90.00
_cell.angle_beta   90.00
_cell.angle_gamma   90.00
#
_symmetry.space_group_name_H-M   'P 1'
#
loop_
_entity.id
_entity.type
_entity.pdbx_description
1 polymer ?
#
loop_
_entity_poly.entity_id
_entity_poly.type
_entity_poly.pdbx_seq_one_letter_code
_entity_poly.pdbx_strand_id
1 'polypeptide(L)'
;RYDHLSPVHTVNNLAVVVWGLLVGHDDFSAAIGETTAAGWDTDCNAATVGGLWGLSGRDIPQHWTQPWNGRVAVQLAGIGELVLDDLVSRTITVMDQMVTDGEIEGL
;
A
#
# COMPACT_ATOMS: atom_id res chain seq x y z
N ARG A 1 4.32 22.65 18.75
CA ARG A 1 2.99 22.10 18.39
C ARG A 1 3.07 20.60 18.13
N TYR A 2 4.12 20.08 17.46
CA TYR A 2 4.28 18.65 17.13
C TYR A 2 5.48 17.97 17.81
N ASP A 3 6.15 18.69 18.70
CA ASP A 3 7.35 18.31 19.46
C ASP A 3 7.17 17.12 20.40
N HIS A 4 5.92 16.78 20.77
CA HIS A 4 5.59 15.65 21.63
C HIS A 4 5.20 14.38 20.84
N LEU A 5 5.14 14.47 19.50
CA LEU A 5 4.75 13.35 18.67
C LEU A 5 5.93 12.40 18.47
N SER A 6 5.63 11.11 18.37
CA SER A 6 6.60 10.12 17.87
C SER A 6 7.12 10.55 16.50
N PRO A 7 8.40 10.32 16.15
CA PRO A 7 8.90 10.54 14.80
C PRO A 7 8.04 9.87 13.73
N VAL A 8 7.52 8.68 14.02
CA VAL A 8 6.63 7.87 13.13
C VAL A 8 5.14 8.08 13.45
N HIS A 9 4.78 9.22 14.05
CA HIS A 9 3.38 9.53 14.28
C HIS A 9 2.62 9.68 12.95
N THR A 10 1.34 9.30 12.92
CA THR A 10 0.49 9.30 11.71
C THR A 10 0.53 10.62 10.94
N VAL A 11 0.61 11.76 11.64
CA VAL A 11 0.73 13.10 11.00
C VAL A 11 2.04 13.25 10.23
N ASN A 12 3.16 12.79 10.78
CA ASN A 12 4.46 12.84 10.10
C ASN A 12 4.50 11.85 8.93
N ASN A 13 4.02 10.62 9.15
CA ASN A 13 3.90 9.60 8.12
C ASN A 13 3.05 10.09 6.93
N LEU A 14 1.89 10.73 7.21
CA LEU A 14 1.06 11.32 6.16
C LEU A 14 1.81 12.38 5.35
N ALA A 15 2.64 13.21 5.99
CA ALA A 15 3.46 14.19 5.29
C ALA A 15 4.47 13.52 4.34
N VAL A 16 5.07 12.40 4.74
CA VAL A 16 5.97 11.59 3.90
C VAL A 16 5.23 10.98 2.71
N VAL A 17 4.04 10.41 2.94
CA VAL A 17 3.20 9.85 1.86
C VAL A 17 2.86 10.91 0.82
N VAL A 18 2.42 12.10 1.27
CA VAL A 18 2.13 13.23 0.38
C VAL A 18 3.38 13.68 -0.37
N TRP A 19 4.53 13.76 0.30
CA TRP A 19 5.81 14.09 -0.34
C TRP A 19 6.15 13.10 -1.46
N GLY A 20 6.08 11.80 -1.19
CA GLY A 20 6.37 10.75 -2.18
C GLY A 20 5.50 10.85 -3.43
N LEU A 21 4.19 11.06 -3.25
CA LEU A 21 3.24 11.23 -4.36
C LEU A 21 3.48 12.50 -5.16
N LEU A 22 3.91 13.60 -4.52
CA LEU A 22 4.17 14.87 -5.21
C LEU A 22 5.48 14.85 -5.98
N VAL A 23 6.56 14.32 -5.39
CA VAL A 23 7.89 14.31 -6.01
C VAL A 23 7.98 13.24 -7.10
N GLY A 24 7.41 12.06 -6.86
CA GLY A 24 7.38 10.96 -7.82
C GLY A 24 6.14 10.95 -8.71
N HIS A 25 5.50 12.10 -8.99
CA HIS A 25 4.13 12.15 -9.51
C HIS A 25 3.85 11.24 -10.71
N ASP A 26 4.83 11.06 -11.60
CA ASP A 26 4.75 10.24 -12.81
C ASP A 26 5.84 9.14 -12.87
N ASP A 27 6.59 8.96 -11.78
CA ASP A 27 7.61 7.90 -11.67
C ASP A 27 7.40 7.11 -10.37
N PHE A 28 6.88 5.89 -10.52
CA PHE A 28 6.65 4.98 -9.40
C PHE A 28 7.93 4.69 -8.60
N SER A 29 9.07 4.55 -9.29
CA SER A 29 10.34 4.24 -8.63
C SER A 29 10.83 5.44 -7.82
N ALA A 30 10.64 6.66 -8.34
CA ALA A 30 10.92 7.88 -7.58
C ALA A 30 9.96 8.02 -6.39
N ALA A 31 8.66 7.78 -6.57
CA ALA A 31 7.67 7.87 -5.49
C ALA A 31 8.01 6.94 -4.32
N ILE A 32 8.28 5.66 -4.61
CA ILE A 32 8.67 4.68 -3.59
C ILE A 32 10.07 4.97 -3.03
N GLY A 33 11.02 5.35 -3.88
CA GLY A 33 12.39 5.67 -3.50
C GLY A 33 12.48 6.85 -2.53
N GLU A 34 11.84 7.97 -2.85
CA GLU A 34 11.81 9.18 -2.01
C GLU A 34 11.11 8.92 -0.67
N THR A 35 9.99 8.20 -0.71
CA THR A 35 9.24 7.80 0.49
C THR A 35 10.09 6.93 1.42
N THR A 36 10.86 6.00 0.85
CA THR A 36 11.77 5.13 1.61
C THR A 36 12.98 5.90 2.12
N ALA A 37 13.55 6.80 1.30
CA ALA A 37 14.72 7.62 1.64
C ALA A 37 14.43 8.61 2.78
N ALA A 38 13.17 8.98 3.01
CA ALA A 38 12.76 9.77 4.18
C ALA A 38 13.13 9.10 5.52
N GLY A 39 13.32 7.77 5.53
CA GLY A 39 14.00 7.05 6.61
C GLY A 39 13.23 6.90 7.92
N TRP A 40 11.99 7.35 7.99
CA TRP A 40 11.08 7.09 9.11
C TRP A 40 10.38 5.73 8.95
N ASP A 41 9.06 5.69 8.97
CA ASP A 41 8.25 4.47 8.89
C ASP A 41 8.19 3.98 7.43
N THR A 42 9.30 3.43 6.94
CA THR A 42 9.55 3.26 5.50
C THR A 42 8.59 2.28 4.84
N ASP A 43 8.28 1.17 5.52
CA ASP A 43 7.39 0.13 5.03
C ASP A 43 5.94 0.64 4.90
N CYS A 44 5.39 1.23 5.96
CA CYS A 44 4.00 1.67 5.96
C CYS A 44 3.77 2.85 5.00
N ASN A 45 4.74 3.79 4.92
CA ASN A 45 4.64 4.94 4.04
C ASN A 45 4.75 4.49 2.58
N ALA A 46 5.73 3.65 2.23
CA ALA A 46 5.89 3.15 0.87
C ALA A 46 4.70 2.27 0.43
N ALA A 47 4.18 1.43 1.33
CA ALA A 47 2.98 0.64 1.07
C ALA A 47 1.75 1.52 0.81
N THR A 48 1.58 2.60 1.58
CA THR A 48 0.49 3.56 1.38
C THR A 48 0.61 4.30 0.05
N VAL A 49 1.82 4.77 -0.31
CA VAL A 49 2.09 5.39 -1.61
C VAL A 49 1.79 4.43 -2.75
N GLY A 50 2.25 3.18 -2.67
CA GLY A 50 1.97 2.15 -3.68
C GLY A 50 0.48 1.82 -3.83
N GLY A 51 -0.25 1.74 -2.72
CA GLY A 51 -1.70 1.53 -2.73
C GLY A 51 -2.45 2.69 -3.41
N LEU A 52 -2.12 3.94 -3.07
CA LEU A 52 -2.70 5.12 -3.69
C LEU A 52 -2.33 5.24 -5.18
N TRP A 53 -1.12 4.84 -5.55
CA TRP A 53 -0.69 4.74 -6.94
C TRP A 53 -1.59 3.77 -7.73
N GLY A 54 -1.77 2.55 -7.22
CA GLY A 54 -2.65 1.55 -7.84
C GLY A 54 -4.11 2.01 -7.91
N LEU A 55 -4.63 2.64 -6.85
CA LEU A 55 -5.98 3.19 -6.82
C LEU A 55 -6.21 4.28 -7.88
N SER A 56 -5.16 5.02 -8.26
CA SER A 56 -5.23 6.01 -9.33
C SER A 56 -5.26 5.40 -10.75
N GLY A 57 -5.24 4.07 -10.87
CA GLY A 57 -5.28 3.36 -12.16
C GLY A 57 -3.95 3.40 -12.91
N ARG A 58 -2.85 3.74 -12.23
CA ARG A 58 -1.51 3.80 -12.82
C ARG A 58 -0.83 2.44 -12.75
N ASP A 59 -0.12 2.08 -13.81
CA ASP A 59 0.68 0.86 -13.86
C ASP A 59 1.91 0.93 -12.95
N ILE A 60 2.35 -0.24 -12.48
CA ILE A 60 3.60 -0.42 -11.74
C ILE A 60 4.65 -1.02 -12.69
N PRO A 61 5.85 -0.45 -12.81
CA PRO A 61 6.90 -1.01 -13.65
C PRO A 61 7.21 -2.47 -13.30
N GLN A 62 7.33 -3.33 -14.32
CA GLN A 62 7.43 -4.78 -14.14
C GLN A 62 8.58 -5.22 -13.23
N HIS A 63 9.70 -4.49 -13.20
CA HIS A 63 10.84 -4.84 -12.34
C HIS A 63 10.52 -4.75 -10.84
N TRP A 64 9.48 -4.01 -10.44
CA TRP A 64 9.02 -3.96 -9.05
C TRP A 64 8.17 -5.17 -8.66
N THR A 65 7.41 -5.75 -9.60
CA THR A 65 6.44 -6.82 -9.32
C THR A 65 6.93 -8.20 -9.70
N GLN A 66 7.74 -8.31 -10.76
CA GLN A 66 8.26 -9.57 -11.28
C GLN A 66 9.03 -10.42 -10.25
N PRO A 67 9.91 -9.86 -9.38
CA PRO A 67 10.67 -10.67 -8.43
C PRO A 67 9.79 -11.43 -7.42
N TRP A 68 8.58 -10.93 -7.15
CA TRP A 68 7.65 -11.51 -6.19
C TRP A 68 6.90 -12.73 -6.74
N ASN A 69 6.90 -12.93 -8.06
CA ASN A 69 6.18 -14.02 -8.74
C ASN A 69 4.72 -14.15 -8.28
N GLY A 70 4.04 -13.02 -8.05
CA GLY A 70 2.65 -12.97 -7.59
C GLY A 70 2.44 -13.55 -6.18
N ARG A 71 3.43 -13.46 -5.30
CA ARG A 71 3.39 -14.05 -3.95
C ARG A 71 3.60 -13.02 -2.85
N VAL A 72 2.96 -13.25 -1.71
CA VAL A 72 3.02 -12.41 -0.52
C VAL A 72 3.48 -13.26 0.66
N ALA A 73 4.65 -12.94 1.21
CA ALA A 73 5.13 -13.58 2.43
C ALA A 73 4.34 -13.07 3.64
N VAL A 74 3.95 -13.98 4.53
CA VAL A 74 3.15 -13.66 5.72
C VAL A 74 3.68 -14.38 6.95
N GLN A 75 3.42 -13.82 8.13
CA GLN A 75 3.70 -14.45 9.42
C GLN A 75 2.39 -14.85 10.09
N LEU A 76 1.67 -15.78 9.47
CA LEU A 76 0.43 -16.35 10.02
C LEU A 76 0.69 -17.78 10.49
N ALA A 77 0.04 -18.20 11.58
CA ALA A 77 0.25 -19.54 12.15
C ALA A 77 -0.04 -20.64 11.10
N GLY A 78 1.00 -21.38 10.70
CA GLY A 78 0.90 -22.44 9.70
C GLY A 78 0.87 -21.98 8.23
N ILE A 79 1.02 -20.68 7.95
CA ILE A 79 1.00 -20.11 6.60
C ILE A 79 2.18 -19.14 6.46
N GLY A 80 3.12 -19.46 5.57
CA GLY A 80 4.30 -18.60 5.30
C GLY A 80 4.18 -17.73 4.05
N GLU A 81 3.27 -18.08 3.14
CA GLU A 81 3.13 -17.43 1.84
C GLU A 81 1.70 -17.55 1.32
N LEU A 82 1.24 -16.54 0.60
CA LEU A 82 -0.06 -16.49 -0.09
C LEU A 82 0.15 -16.10 -1.56
N VAL A 83 -0.76 -16.54 -2.43
CA VAL A 83 -0.84 -16.07 -3.81
C VAL A 83 -1.59 -14.73 -3.83
N LEU A 84 -1.03 -13.73 -4.50
CA LEU A 84 -1.59 -12.39 -4.55
C LEU A 84 -2.99 -12.36 -5.20
N ASP A 85 -3.17 -13.09 -6.29
CA ASP A 85 -4.47 -13.15 -6.98
C ASP A 85 -5.55 -13.82 -6.12
N ASP A 86 -5.18 -14.81 -5.29
CA ASP A 86 -6.10 -15.43 -4.34
C ASP A 86 -6.49 -14.44 -3.23
N LEU A 87 -5.54 -13.62 -2.76
CA LEU A 87 -5.81 -12.56 -1.80
C LEU A 87 -6.78 -11.53 -2.37
N VAL A 88 -6.53 -11.03 -3.59
CA VAL A 88 -7.39 -10.06 -4.28
C VAL A 88 -8.79 -10.64 -4.46
N SER A 89 -8.89 -11.87 -4.97
CA SER A 89 -10.17 -12.54 -5.20
C SER A 89 -10.96 -12.70 -3.91
N ARG A 90 -10.32 -13.10 -2.80
CA ARG A 90 -10.97 -13.22 -1.49
C ARG A 90 -11.43 -11.88 -0.95
N THR A 91 -10.67 -10.81 -1.15
CA THR A 91 -11.06 -9.46 -0.74
C THR A 91 -12.29 -8.97 -1.52
N ILE A 92 -12.34 -9.23 -2.83
CA ILE A 92 -13.52 -8.92 -3.65
C ILE A 92 -14.74 -9.71 -3.19
N THR A 93 -14.59 -11.02 -2.91
CA THR A 93 -15.70 -11.85 -2.40
C THR A 93 -16.28 -11.30 -1.09
N VAL A 94 -15.44 -10.80 -0.18
CA VAL A 94 -15.92 -10.18 1.06
C VAL A 94 -16.71 -8.91 0.75
N MET A 95 -16.23 -8.07 -0.17
CA MET A 95 -16.95 -6.87 -0.59
C MET A 95 -18.32 -7.20 -1.22
N ASP A 96 -18.38 -8.21 -2.10
CA ASP A 96 -19.64 -8.67 -2.71
C ASP A 96 -20.64 -9.18 -1.66
N GLN A 97 -20.15 -9.88 -0.63
CA GLN A 97 -20.97 -10.36 0.49
C GLN A 97 -21.52 -9.19 1.32
N MET A 98 -20.68 -8.21 1.67
CA MET A 98 -21.11 -7.02 2.41
C MET A 98 -22.15 -6.19 1.65
N VAL A 99 -22.04 -6.13 0.31
CA VAL A 99 -23.05 -5.50 -0.56
C VAL A 99 -24.35 -6.31 -0.55
N THR A 100 -24.26 -7.64 -0.66
CA THR A 100 -25.44 -8.53 -0.66
C THR A 100 -26.19 -8.51 0.67
N ASP A 101 -25.46 -8.43 1.79
CA ASP A 101 -26.00 -8.40 3.15
C ASP A 101 -26.53 -7.00 3.54
N GLY A 102 -26.37 -5.99 2.68
CA GLY A 102 -26.85 -4.63 2.90
C GLY A 102 -26.01 -3.83 3.91
N GLU A 103 -24.78 -4.27 4.21
CA GLU A 103 -23.87 -3.57 5.11
C GLU A 103 -23.18 -2.37 4.45
N ILE A 104 -23.10 -2.37 3.12
CA ILE A 104 -22.56 -1.27 2.31
C ILE A 104 -23.53 -0.98 1.16
N GLU A 105 -24.05 0.25 1.09
CA GLU A 105 -24.90 0.72 -0.01
C GLU A 105 -24.09 1.60 -0.99
N GLY A 106 -24.17 1.29 -2.30
CA GLY A 106 -23.91 2.28 -3.36
C GLY A 106 -22.49 2.38 -3.93
N LEU A 107 -21.78 1.26 -4.13
CA LEU A 107 -20.65 1.23 -5.09
C LEU A 107 -21.14 1.01 -6.52
#